data_AF-A0A9Q9VNU4-F1
#
_entry.id   AF-A0A9Q9VNU4-F1
#
_cell.length_a   1.000
_cell.length_b   1.000
_cell.length_c   1.000
_cell.angle_alpha   90.00
_cell.angle_beta   90.00
_cell.angle_gamma   90.00
#
_symmetry.space_group_name_H-M   'P 1'
#
loop_
_entity.id
_entity.type
_entity.pdbx_description
1 polymer ?
#
loop_
_entity_poly.entity_id
_entity_poly.type
_entity_poly.pdbx_seq_one_letter_code
_entity_poly.pdbx_strand_id
1 'polypeptide(L)'
;MLNELPCLVRRWRLQLNHQSILFPNRWSNVVTEYYHTVELQPTMVLSENQQTDNEDKTPGNKSACQKCGIFFTTTSNLRRHERLQHGQDQQPMLCVDAKNAIYVTPKDLHGPRVPIHIRKSFTLQILLCELEECWDFMKALAQSGNPGKECRHLVRTNHAQHYVPPPPLSISSLEEMSHKHLLSASEKHACQEMNSRACLEGVDCVYPIFWGKHDLSERCVYFSVYTDLKDKWCQFGRTRVSFDTKSGSWKCLCEHKRIPCIHKRLSMWWLFQEHPKLLQNPLDVHAERVDVLEEVVMDKMSPDGDDLC
;
A
#
# COMPACT_ATOMS: atom_id res chain seq x y z
N MET A 1 -15.03 -23.71 35.21
CA MET A 1 -13.75 -23.93 34.50
C MET A 1 -13.39 -22.62 33.82
N LEU A 2 -12.31 -22.02 34.32
CA LEU A 2 -11.70 -20.71 34.01
C LEU A 2 -10.96 -20.82 32.65
N ASN A 3 -10.78 -19.85 31.74
CA ASN A 3 -10.91 -18.39 31.73
C ASN A 3 -11.11 -17.94 30.26
N GLU A 4 -12.01 -16.97 30.03
CA GLU A 4 -11.95 -16.09 28.85
C GLU A 4 -11.13 -14.85 29.22
N LEU A 5 -10.20 -14.45 28.35
CA LEU A 5 -9.47 -13.18 28.47
C LEU A 5 -9.86 -12.26 27.30
N PRO A 6 -10.48 -11.09 27.57
CA PRO A 6 -10.61 -10.03 26.58
C PRO A 6 -9.27 -9.32 26.36
N CYS A 7 -9.01 -8.91 25.11
CA CYS A 7 -7.86 -8.09 24.71
C CYS A 7 -7.87 -6.73 25.44
N LEU A 8 -7.26 -6.67 26.61
CA LEU A 8 -7.02 -5.44 27.36
C LEU A 8 -5.72 -4.76 26.88
N VAL A 9 -5.86 -3.49 26.54
CA VAL A 9 -4.81 -2.51 26.24
C VAL A 9 -3.66 -2.62 27.25
N ARG A 10 -2.47 -3.04 26.79
CA ARG A 10 -1.25 -3.04 27.60
C ARG A 10 -0.23 -2.04 27.05
N ARG A 11 0.18 -1.18 27.98
CA ARG A 11 1.21 -0.14 27.92
C ARG A 11 2.56 -0.73 27.44
N TRP A 12 3.14 -0.13 26.41
CA TRP A 12 4.39 -0.57 25.78
C TRP A 12 5.58 -0.54 26.74
N ARG A 13 6.28 -1.67 26.87
CA ARG A 13 7.66 -1.75 27.36
C ARG A 13 8.52 -2.27 26.21
N LEU A 14 9.48 -1.46 25.76
CA LEU A 14 10.45 -1.82 24.75
C LEU A 14 11.37 -2.91 25.30
N GLN A 15 11.33 -4.10 24.70
CA GLN A 15 12.40 -5.09 24.80
C GLN A 15 12.95 -5.30 23.39
N LEU A 16 14.18 -4.84 23.20
CA LEU A 16 14.96 -5.01 21.98
C LEU A 16 15.51 -6.44 21.97
N ASN A 17 15.05 -7.25 21.03
CA ASN A 17 15.74 -8.49 20.65
C ASN A 17 16.31 -8.31 19.24
N HIS A 18 17.65 -8.35 19.17
CA HIS A 18 18.41 -8.38 17.94
C HIS A 18 18.26 -9.77 17.30
N GLN A 19 17.67 -9.84 16.11
CA GLN A 19 17.85 -10.96 15.20
C GLN A 19 18.29 -10.43 13.84
N SER A 20 19.48 -10.85 13.44
CA SER A 20 20.09 -10.67 12.13
C SER A 20 19.32 -11.49 11.10
N ILE A 21 18.77 -10.82 10.08
CA ILE A 21 18.03 -11.48 9.00
C ILE A 21 18.91 -11.50 7.75
N LEU A 22 19.27 -12.71 7.33
CA LEU A 22 19.95 -12.99 6.06
C LEU A 22 18.95 -12.87 4.90
N PHE A 23 19.33 -12.10 3.88
CA PHE A 23 18.55 -11.85 2.66
C PHE A 23 18.68 -13.03 1.67
N PRO A 24 17.60 -13.45 0.97
CA PRO A 24 17.73 -14.33 -0.19
C PRO A 24 18.45 -13.62 -1.33
N ASN A 25 19.41 -14.35 -1.92
CA ASN A 25 20.47 -13.88 -2.79
C ASN A 25 19.99 -13.29 -4.12
N ARG A 26 20.17 -11.96 -4.28
CA ARG A 26 20.53 -11.17 -5.50
C ARG A 26 20.42 -9.66 -5.27
N TRP A 27 20.02 -9.21 -4.07
CA TRP A 27 19.72 -7.79 -3.80
C TRP A 27 20.33 -7.27 -2.49
N SER A 28 21.13 -8.09 -1.81
CA SER A 28 21.77 -7.78 -0.51
C SER A 28 22.96 -6.82 -0.60
N ASN A 29 23.59 -6.67 -1.77
CA ASN A 29 24.88 -5.98 -1.86
C ASN A 29 24.79 -4.52 -2.35
N VAL A 30 23.61 -3.99 -2.69
CA VAL A 30 23.52 -2.64 -3.29
C VAL A 30 23.00 -1.58 -2.31
N VAL A 31 22.23 -1.97 -1.28
CA VAL A 31 21.60 -1.01 -0.36
C VAL A 31 22.45 -0.76 0.90
N THR A 32 23.18 -1.76 1.37
CA THR A 32 24.05 -1.67 2.57
C THR A 32 25.40 -1.02 2.29
N GLU A 33 25.88 -1.02 1.05
CA GLU A 33 27.20 -0.49 0.69
C GLU A 33 27.19 1.05 0.51
N TYR A 34 26.04 1.66 0.20
CA TYR A 34 25.96 3.10 -0.08
C TYR A 34 26.02 4.01 1.15
N TYR A 35 25.72 3.51 2.35
CA TYR A 35 25.64 4.34 3.57
C TYR A 35 26.78 4.14 4.56
N HIS A 36 27.76 3.27 4.26
CA HIS A 36 28.81 2.92 5.22
C HIS A 36 30.11 3.74 5.09
N THR A 37 30.21 4.66 4.13
CA THR A 37 31.48 5.36 3.83
C THR A 37 31.28 6.81 3.39
N VAL A 38 30.92 7.72 4.30
CA VAL A 38 31.35 9.13 4.16
C VAL A 38 31.57 9.74 5.55
N GLU A 39 32.83 9.75 6.00
CA GLU A 39 33.28 10.71 7.03
C GLU A 39 33.25 12.11 6.41
N LEU A 40 32.52 13.02 7.07
CA LEU A 40 32.39 14.41 6.64
C LEU A 40 33.67 15.17 6.99
N GLN A 41 34.36 15.70 5.97
CA GLN A 41 35.17 16.90 6.12
C GLN A 41 34.50 18.06 5.37
N PRO A 42 34.44 19.27 5.97
CA PRO A 42 33.72 20.39 5.38
C PRO A 42 34.60 21.10 4.35
N THR A 43 34.22 21.03 3.07
CA THR A 43 34.74 21.93 2.05
C THR A 43 33.67 22.96 1.69
N MET A 44 33.93 24.21 2.08
CA MET A 44 33.24 25.39 1.55
C MET A 44 33.56 25.51 0.05
N VAL A 45 32.54 25.55 -0.80
CA VAL A 45 32.66 26.19 -2.13
C VAL A 45 31.38 26.98 -2.41
N LEU A 46 31.60 28.23 -2.79
CA LEU A 46 30.61 29.28 -3.05
C LEU A 46 29.79 29.01 -4.32
N SER A 47 28.62 29.66 -4.31
CA SER A 47 27.60 29.79 -5.36
C SER A 47 28.15 30.09 -6.76
N GLU A 48 27.56 29.43 -7.77
CA GLU A 48 27.37 30.01 -9.10
C GLU A 48 25.94 29.73 -9.57
N ASN A 49 25.09 30.76 -9.49
CA ASN A 49 23.81 30.85 -10.18
C ASN A 49 24.07 31.05 -11.67
N GLN A 50 23.74 30.08 -12.52
CA GLN A 50 23.69 30.29 -13.96
C GLN A 50 22.33 30.88 -14.36
N GLN A 51 22.30 32.20 -14.46
CA GLN A 51 21.36 32.92 -15.33
C GLN A 51 21.74 32.62 -16.79
N THR A 52 20.81 32.06 -17.54
CA THR A 52 20.85 32.08 -19.00
C THR A 52 19.88 33.16 -19.48
N ASP A 53 20.43 34.35 -19.71
CA ASP A 53 19.78 35.38 -20.51
C ASP A 53 19.84 34.97 -21.99
N ASN A 54 18.68 34.69 -22.56
CA ASN A 54 18.45 34.83 -23.99
C ASN A 54 17.28 35.80 -24.16
N GLU A 55 17.59 37.00 -24.62
CA GLU A 55 16.62 38.00 -25.07
C GLU A 55 15.86 37.45 -26.28
N ASP A 56 14.59 37.12 -26.09
CA ASP A 56 13.60 37.10 -27.15
C ASP A 56 12.46 38.05 -26.76
N LYS A 57 12.42 39.20 -27.43
CA LYS A 57 11.42 40.26 -27.26
C LYS A 57 10.14 39.87 -28.00
N THR A 58 9.30 39.12 -27.33
CA THR A 58 7.85 39.10 -27.57
C THR A 58 7.14 39.12 -26.22
N PRO A 59 6.21 40.06 -25.95
CA PRO A 59 5.47 40.12 -24.68
C PRO A 59 4.34 39.08 -24.70
N GLY A 60 4.71 37.80 -24.80
CA GLY A 60 3.80 36.71 -24.47
C GLY A 60 3.72 36.60 -22.96
N ASN A 61 2.53 36.73 -22.38
CA ASN A 61 2.27 36.65 -20.93
C ASN A 61 2.88 35.38 -20.30
N LYS A 62 4.15 35.44 -19.87
CA LYS A 62 4.80 34.38 -19.11
C LYS A 62 4.18 34.37 -17.72
N SER A 63 3.58 33.24 -17.33
CA SER A 63 2.92 33.10 -16.04
C SER A 63 3.87 32.44 -15.03
N ALA A 64 4.07 33.08 -13.88
CA ALA A 64 4.95 32.58 -12.83
C ALA A 64 4.20 31.70 -11.82
N CYS A 65 4.83 30.61 -11.39
CA CYS A 65 4.34 29.85 -10.25
C CYS A 65 4.50 30.64 -8.97
N GLN A 66 3.39 30.84 -8.24
CA GLN A 66 3.39 31.63 -7.00
C GLN A 66 4.14 30.95 -5.85
N LYS A 67 4.42 29.64 -5.96
CA LYS A 67 5.06 28.86 -4.90
C LYS A 67 6.57 28.69 -5.06
N CYS A 68 7.10 28.70 -6.29
CA CYS A 68 8.55 28.55 -6.53
C CYS A 68 9.14 29.58 -7.52
N GLY A 69 8.34 30.49 -8.06
CA GLY A 69 8.81 31.57 -8.93
C GLY A 69 9.21 31.14 -10.35
N ILE A 70 9.07 29.87 -10.73
CA ILE A 70 9.42 29.40 -12.08
C ILE A 70 8.40 29.95 -13.10
N PHE A 71 8.91 30.50 -14.21
CA PHE A 71 8.10 31.07 -15.29
C PHE A 71 7.76 30.03 -16.35
N PHE A 72 6.52 30.08 -16.84
CA PHE A 72 6.05 29.22 -17.91
C PHE A 72 5.44 30.04 -19.05
N THR A 73 5.70 29.61 -20.27
CA THR A 73 5.19 30.25 -21.50
C THR A 73 3.69 30.00 -21.72
N THR A 74 3.13 28.95 -21.11
CA THR A 74 1.71 28.63 -21.20
C THR A 74 1.12 28.34 -19.82
N THR A 75 -0.14 28.74 -19.63
CA THR A 75 -0.90 28.46 -18.39
C THR A 75 -1.12 26.97 -18.16
N SER A 76 -1.17 26.16 -19.23
CA SER A 76 -1.25 24.69 -19.12
C SER A 76 0.02 24.08 -18.54
N ASN A 77 1.20 24.56 -18.91
CA ASN A 77 2.47 24.14 -18.34
C ASN A 77 2.64 24.64 -16.90
N LEU A 78 2.23 25.87 -16.60
CA LEU A 78 2.20 26.36 -15.22
C LEU A 78 1.29 25.48 -14.34
N ARG A 79 0.05 25.23 -14.75
CA ARG A 79 -0.87 24.35 -14.01
C ARG A 79 -0.33 22.94 -13.87
N ARG A 80 0.34 22.39 -14.89
CA ARG A 80 1.00 21.08 -14.82
C ARG A 80 2.15 21.12 -13.80
N HIS A 81 2.98 22.14 -13.83
CA HIS A 81 4.06 22.33 -12.86
C HIS A 81 3.52 22.46 -11.44
N GLU A 82 2.53 23.32 -11.20
CA GLU A 82 1.92 23.52 -9.89
C GLU A 82 1.34 22.23 -9.33
N ARG A 83 0.69 21.42 -10.18
CA ARG A 83 0.19 20.11 -9.77
C ARG A 83 1.31 19.12 -9.43
N LEU A 84 2.36 19.07 -10.22
CA LEU A 84 3.44 18.09 -10.04
C LEU A 84 4.40 18.45 -8.90
N GLN A 85 4.73 19.72 -8.76
CA GLN A 85 5.72 20.23 -7.81
C GLN A 85 5.09 20.74 -6.52
N HIS A 86 3.83 21.16 -6.57
CA HIS A 86 3.15 21.78 -5.43
C HIS A 86 1.77 21.18 -5.10
N GLY A 87 1.37 20.12 -5.80
CA GLY A 87 0.21 19.27 -5.47
C GLY A 87 0.60 18.03 -4.66
N GLN A 88 1.88 17.86 -4.31
CA GLN A 88 2.35 16.75 -3.47
C GLN A 88 1.74 16.79 -2.06
N ASP A 89 1.50 18.00 -1.53
CA ASP A 89 0.92 18.24 -0.19
C ASP A 89 -0.59 17.95 -0.11
N GLN A 90 -1.22 17.60 -1.24
CA GLN A 90 -2.68 17.40 -1.32
C GLN A 90 -3.09 15.93 -1.32
N GLN A 91 -2.15 14.99 -1.30
CA GLN A 91 -2.49 13.56 -1.29
C GLN A 91 -2.44 13.00 0.13
N PRO A 92 -3.44 12.18 0.51
CA PRO A 92 -3.41 11.54 1.81
C PRO A 92 -2.18 10.64 1.92
N MET A 93 -1.60 10.66 3.12
CA MET A 93 -0.49 9.81 3.51
C MET A 93 -0.85 9.21 4.87
N LEU A 94 -1.24 7.93 4.87
CA LEU A 94 -1.73 7.26 6.07
C LEU A 94 -0.65 6.31 6.60
N CYS A 95 -0.35 6.36 7.89
CA CYS A 95 0.43 5.30 8.53
C CYS A 95 -0.49 4.10 8.78
N VAL A 96 -0.13 2.92 8.27
CA VAL A 96 -0.92 1.67 8.40
C VAL A 96 -0.26 0.63 9.29
N ASP A 97 1.03 0.81 9.56
CA ASP A 97 1.80 -0.05 10.47
C ASP A 97 2.92 0.79 11.09
N ALA A 98 2.68 1.29 12.30
CA ALA A 98 3.65 2.11 13.01
C ALA A 98 4.91 1.30 13.42
N LYS A 99 4.75 0.02 13.75
CA LYS A 99 5.86 -0.87 14.16
C LYS A 99 6.85 -1.03 13.01
N ASN A 100 6.36 -1.27 11.80
CA ASN A 100 7.18 -1.51 10.63
C ASN A 100 7.46 -0.26 9.79
N ALA A 101 6.95 0.89 10.22
CA ALA A 101 7.01 2.19 9.55
C ALA A 101 6.48 2.12 8.10
N ILE A 102 5.31 1.50 7.95
CA ILE A 102 4.62 1.34 6.66
C ILE A 102 3.52 2.39 6.55
N TYR A 103 3.49 3.03 5.39
CA TYR A 103 2.56 4.07 5.04
C TYR A 103 1.89 3.75 3.70
N VAL A 104 0.72 4.34 3.43
CA VAL A 104 0.00 4.22 2.16
C VAL A 104 -0.43 5.57 1.61
N THR A 105 -0.16 5.79 0.33
CA THR A 105 -0.59 6.98 -0.43
C THR A 105 -1.15 6.53 -1.79
N PRO A 106 -1.98 7.33 -2.46
CA PRO A 106 -2.35 7.04 -3.83
C PRO A 106 -1.14 6.98 -4.76
N LYS A 107 -1.09 5.92 -5.60
CA LYS A 107 -0.09 5.72 -6.65
C LYS A 107 0.05 6.96 -7.52
N ASP A 108 -1.08 7.39 -8.06
CA ASP A 108 -1.16 8.47 -9.02
C ASP A 108 -1.80 9.72 -8.41
N LEU A 109 -1.39 10.88 -8.94
CA LEU A 109 -1.98 12.18 -8.61
C LEU A 109 -3.35 12.40 -9.26
N HIS A 110 -3.72 11.56 -10.23
CA HIS A 110 -4.97 11.61 -10.97
C HIS A 110 -5.47 10.21 -11.28
N GLY A 111 -6.76 10.08 -11.61
CA GLY A 111 -7.36 8.79 -11.95
C GLY A 111 -7.65 7.91 -10.73
N PRO A 112 -7.69 6.58 -10.91
CA PRO A 112 -7.95 5.64 -9.82
C PRO A 112 -6.94 5.78 -8.69
N ARG A 113 -7.41 6.04 -7.47
CA ARG A 113 -6.58 6.29 -6.29
C ARG A 113 -6.12 4.98 -5.65
N VAL A 114 -5.45 4.14 -6.42
CA VAL A 114 -4.97 2.85 -5.92
C VAL A 114 -3.85 3.11 -4.89
N PRO A 115 -3.98 2.65 -3.63
CA PRO A 115 -2.91 2.81 -2.64
C PRO A 115 -1.67 2.04 -3.06
N ILE A 116 -0.51 2.63 -2.80
CA ILE A 116 0.77 1.93 -2.78
C ILE A 116 1.33 1.99 -1.37
N HIS A 117 2.09 0.97 -0.98
CA HIS A 117 2.79 0.96 0.28
C HIS A 117 4.16 1.63 0.15
N ILE A 118 4.59 2.25 1.23
CA ILE A 118 5.88 2.91 1.39
C ILE A 118 6.42 2.49 2.75
N ARG A 119 7.71 2.19 2.84
CA ARG A 119 8.37 1.92 4.10
C ARG A 119 9.49 2.95 4.30
N LYS A 120 9.34 3.82 5.31
CA LYS A 120 10.30 4.88 5.62
C LYS A 120 10.62 4.92 7.10
N SER A 121 11.89 4.72 7.44
CA SER A 121 12.41 4.87 8.79
C SER A 121 13.84 5.35 8.76
N PHE A 122 14.10 6.54 9.33
CA PHE A 122 15.45 7.06 9.46
C PHE A 122 16.27 6.28 10.49
N THR A 123 15.64 5.85 11.59
CA THR A 123 16.28 5.03 12.63
C THR A 123 16.77 3.69 12.09
N LEU A 124 16.01 3.08 11.18
CA LEU A 124 16.36 1.81 10.56
C LEU A 124 17.10 1.98 9.22
N GLN A 125 17.31 3.22 8.76
CA GLN A 125 17.86 3.55 7.45
C GLN A 125 17.12 2.87 6.28
N ILE A 126 15.79 2.85 6.34
CA ILE A 126 14.92 2.22 5.33
C ILE A 126 14.18 3.30 4.54
N LEU A 127 14.30 3.27 3.21
CA LEU A 127 13.62 4.16 2.27
C LEU A 127 13.13 3.36 1.05
N LEU A 128 11.96 2.76 1.14
CA LEU A 128 11.43 1.84 0.11
C LEU A 128 10.03 2.27 -0.36
N CYS A 129 9.78 2.15 -1.66
CA CYS A 129 8.48 2.40 -2.29
C CYS A 129 7.99 1.10 -2.96
N GLU A 130 6.68 0.82 -3.01
CA GLU A 130 6.16 -0.38 -3.70
C GLU A 130 6.47 -0.38 -5.21
N LEU A 131 6.67 0.80 -5.82
CA LEU A 131 6.80 0.95 -7.26
C LEU A 131 8.25 0.86 -7.74
N GLU A 132 8.59 -0.13 -8.56
CA GLU A 132 9.93 -0.33 -9.16
C GLU A 132 10.48 0.92 -9.86
N GLU A 133 9.64 1.65 -10.61
CA GLU A 133 10.00 2.92 -11.26
C GLU A 133 10.54 3.99 -10.29
N CYS A 134 10.12 3.97 -9.02
CA CYS A 134 10.65 4.88 -8.01
C CYS A 134 12.07 4.51 -7.60
N TRP A 135 12.41 3.24 -7.60
CA TRP A 135 13.76 2.76 -7.28
C TRP A 135 14.72 3.13 -8.40
N ASP A 136 14.31 2.86 -9.64
CA ASP A 136 15.11 3.22 -10.82
C ASP A 136 15.36 4.73 -10.86
N PHE A 137 14.34 5.53 -10.56
CA PHE A 137 14.46 6.99 -10.44
C PHE A 137 15.49 7.40 -9.37
N MET A 138 15.39 6.87 -8.15
CA MET A 138 16.32 7.21 -7.06
C MET A 138 17.74 6.74 -7.37
N LYS A 139 17.90 5.56 -7.98
CA LYS A 139 19.19 5.01 -8.38
C LYS A 139 19.87 5.86 -9.46
N ALA A 140 19.13 6.27 -10.48
CA ALA A 140 19.66 7.11 -11.55
C ALA A 140 20.13 8.48 -11.02
N LEU A 141 19.42 9.05 -10.04
CA LEU A 141 19.80 10.30 -9.39
C LEU A 141 21.02 10.17 -8.48
N ALA A 142 21.12 9.07 -7.74
CA ALA A 142 22.31 8.78 -6.96
C ALA A 142 23.56 8.70 -7.86
N GLN A 143 23.45 8.03 -9.00
CA GLN A 143 24.53 7.90 -9.99
C GLN A 143 24.91 9.25 -10.64
N SER A 144 23.98 10.21 -10.71
CA SER A 144 24.24 11.55 -11.25
C SER A 144 24.66 12.58 -10.19
N GLY A 145 25.04 12.13 -8.99
CA GLY A 145 25.55 13.01 -7.92
C GLY A 145 24.49 13.54 -6.95
N ASN A 146 23.26 12.99 -6.98
CA ASN A 146 22.16 13.38 -6.11
C ASN A 146 21.61 12.22 -5.26
N PRO A 147 22.41 11.61 -4.37
CA PRO A 147 22.05 10.39 -3.62
C PRO A 147 20.91 10.59 -2.61
N GLY A 148 20.66 11.82 -2.15
CA GLY A 148 19.60 12.12 -1.19
C GLY A 148 18.22 12.37 -1.81
N LYS A 149 18.06 12.22 -3.13
CA LYS A 149 16.81 12.57 -3.80
C LYS A 149 15.78 11.46 -3.65
N GLU A 150 14.80 11.69 -2.78
CA GLU A 150 13.65 10.80 -2.59
C GLU A 150 12.65 10.85 -3.77
N CYS A 151 11.95 9.74 -4.03
CA CYS A 151 10.81 9.75 -4.94
C CYS A 151 9.65 10.58 -4.36
N ARG A 152 8.71 11.01 -5.22
CA ARG A 152 7.57 11.84 -4.79
C ARG A 152 6.75 11.21 -3.66
N HIS A 153 6.67 9.89 -3.61
CA HIS A 153 5.88 9.16 -2.62
C HIS A 153 6.58 9.15 -1.26
N LEU A 154 7.90 8.92 -1.24
CA LEU A 154 8.72 9.02 -0.03
C LEU A 154 8.70 10.44 0.54
N VAL A 155 8.73 11.48 -0.29
CA VAL A 155 8.64 12.87 0.19
C VAL A 155 7.33 13.14 0.93
N ARG A 156 6.20 12.56 0.50
CA ARG A 156 4.89 12.76 1.14
C ARG A 156 4.80 12.24 2.57
N THR A 157 5.67 11.31 2.95
CA THR A 157 5.71 10.78 4.33
C THR A 157 5.99 11.88 5.36
N ASN A 158 6.60 13.00 4.97
CA ASN A 158 6.82 14.16 5.84
C ASN A 158 5.49 14.81 6.29
N HIS A 159 4.40 14.54 5.58
CA HIS A 159 3.04 14.98 5.89
C HIS A 159 2.12 13.81 6.27
N ALA A 160 2.70 12.69 6.73
CA ALA A 160 1.93 11.52 7.12
C ALA A 160 1.02 11.82 8.31
N GLN A 161 -0.22 11.34 8.21
CA GLN A 161 -1.15 11.34 9.33
C GLN A 161 -0.66 10.35 10.40
N HIS A 162 -0.90 10.72 11.66
CA HIS A 162 -0.65 9.87 12.81
C HIS A 162 -1.36 8.53 12.64
N TYR A 163 -0.70 7.46 13.05
CA TYR A 163 -1.31 6.14 13.06
C TYR A 163 -2.53 6.13 13.99
N VAL A 164 -3.65 5.66 13.47
CA VAL A 164 -4.88 5.42 14.23
C VAL A 164 -5.25 3.95 14.02
N PRO A 165 -5.20 3.11 15.06
CA PRO A 165 -5.51 1.69 14.91
C PRO A 165 -6.97 1.52 14.45
N PRO A 166 -7.24 0.62 13.49
CA PRO A 166 -8.60 0.27 13.13
C PRO A 166 -9.28 -0.53 14.25
N PRO A 167 -10.62 -0.57 14.28
CA PRO A 167 -11.35 -1.50 15.13
C PRO A 167 -10.82 -2.93 14.96
N PRO A 168 -10.51 -3.64 16.06
CA PRO A 168 -9.98 -5.00 15.98
C PRO A 168 -11.04 -5.96 15.46
N LEU A 169 -10.60 -7.00 14.76
CA LEU A 169 -11.47 -8.06 14.24
C LEU A 169 -12.02 -8.91 15.39
N SER A 170 -13.35 -8.97 15.51
CA SER A 170 -14.04 -9.71 16.56
C SER A 170 -14.35 -11.15 16.13
N ILE A 171 -14.02 -12.12 16.97
CA ILE A 171 -14.35 -13.53 16.73
C ILE A 171 -15.87 -13.71 16.61
N SER A 172 -16.67 -12.95 17.37
CA SER A 172 -18.14 -13.04 17.30
C SER A 172 -18.70 -12.69 15.92
N SER A 173 -18.12 -11.70 15.22
CA SER A 173 -18.54 -11.33 13.87
C SER A 173 -18.12 -12.38 12.86
N LEU A 174 -16.97 -13.05 13.06
CA LEU A 174 -16.52 -14.16 12.23
C LEU A 174 -17.45 -15.39 12.37
N GLU A 175 -17.90 -15.70 13.59
CA GLU A 175 -18.89 -16.74 13.83
C GLU A 175 -20.21 -16.43 13.11
N GLU A 176 -20.68 -15.19 13.18
CA GLU A 176 -21.90 -14.76 12.48
C GLU A 176 -21.76 -14.90 10.96
N MET A 177 -20.61 -14.53 10.39
CA MET A 177 -20.34 -14.74 8.96
C MET A 177 -20.40 -16.21 8.56
N SER A 178 -19.89 -17.11 9.41
CA SER A 178 -19.94 -18.55 9.17
C SER A 178 -21.38 -19.09 9.24
N HIS A 179 -22.18 -18.64 10.23
CA HIS A 179 -23.60 -18.98 10.33
C HIS A 179 -24.42 -18.48 9.14
N LYS A 180 -24.06 -17.32 8.58
CA LYS A 180 -24.67 -16.77 7.35
C LYS A 180 -24.12 -17.41 6.06
N HIS A 181 -23.30 -18.46 6.18
CA HIS A 181 -22.69 -19.17 5.05
C HIS A 181 -21.84 -18.28 4.12
N LEU A 182 -21.29 -17.18 4.66
CA LEU A 182 -20.36 -16.29 3.95
C LEU A 182 -18.94 -16.87 3.88
N LEU A 183 -18.62 -17.77 4.80
CA LEU A 183 -17.35 -18.46 4.93
C LEU A 183 -17.59 -19.94 5.22
N SER A 184 -16.81 -20.81 4.59
CA SER A 184 -16.67 -22.20 5.01
C SER A 184 -15.92 -22.32 6.34
N ALA A 185 -16.01 -23.49 6.98
CA ALA A 185 -15.30 -23.75 8.24
C ALA A 185 -13.76 -23.65 8.09
N SER A 186 -13.22 -24.07 6.95
CA SER A 186 -11.78 -23.96 6.65
C SER A 186 -11.36 -22.50 6.44
N GLU A 187 -12.14 -21.71 5.69
CA GLU A 187 -11.86 -20.28 5.48
C GLU A 187 -11.95 -19.50 6.78
N LYS A 188 -12.94 -19.81 7.64
CA LYS A 188 -13.06 -19.25 8.98
C LYS A 188 -11.79 -19.52 9.81
N HIS A 189 -11.34 -20.77 9.86
CA HIS A 189 -10.16 -21.15 10.61
C HIS A 189 -8.90 -20.42 10.11
N ALA A 190 -8.71 -20.37 8.79
CA ALA A 190 -7.61 -19.64 8.18
C ALA A 190 -7.63 -18.13 8.49
N CYS A 191 -8.83 -17.51 8.56
CA CYS A 191 -8.95 -16.08 8.90
C CYS A 191 -8.51 -15.85 10.34
N GLN A 192 -8.97 -16.71 11.25
CA GLN A 192 -8.63 -16.63 12.66
C GLN A 192 -7.13 -16.85 12.90
N GLU A 193 -6.52 -17.80 12.19
CA GLU A 193 -5.08 -18.07 12.28
C GLU A 193 -4.24 -16.89 11.77
N MET A 194 -4.59 -16.32 10.60
CA MET A 194 -3.88 -15.14 10.07
C MET A 194 -4.02 -13.92 10.99
N ASN A 195 -5.21 -13.70 11.56
CA ASN A 195 -5.41 -12.63 12.54
C ASN A 195 -4.58 -12.85 13.80
N SER A 196 -4.51 -14.09 14.29
CA SER A 196 -3.71 -14.44 15.47
C SER A 196 -2.21 -14.20 15.23
N ARG A 197 -1.69 -14.53 14.04
CA ARG A 197 -0.29 -14.25 13.65
C ARG A 197 0.00 -12.75 13.62
N ALA A 198 -0.89 -11.95 13.02
CA ALA A 198 -0.75 -10.49 13.04
C ALA A 198 -0.71 -9.92 14.47
N CYS A 199 -1.58 -10.41 15.35
CA CYS A 199 -1.59 -10.03 16.76
C CYS A 199 -0.30 -10.41 17.51
N LEU A 200 0.25 -11.60 17.25
CA LEU A 200 1.55 -12.02 17.82
C LEU A 200 2.69 -11.10 17.35
N GLU A 201 2.64 -10.65 16.10
CA GLU A 201 3.54 -9.65 15.57
C GLU A 201 3.23 -8.22 16.05
N GLY A 202 2.14 -8.00 16.79
CA GLY A 202 1.76 -6.66 17.27
C GLY A 202 1.44 -5.69 16.13
N VAL A 203 0.88 -6.20 15.03
CA VAL A 203 0.42 -5.41 13.87
C VAL A 203 -1.05 -5.70 13.59
N ASP A 204 -1.75 -4.77 12.95
CA ASP A 204 -3.14 -5.01 12.56
C ASP A 204 -3.23 -6.05 11.44
N CYS A 205 -4.15 -7.00 11.51
CA CYS A 205 -4.32 -7.93 10.40
C CYS A 205 -4.86 -7.22 9.15
N VAL A 206 -5.80 -6.29 9.33
CA VAL A 206 -6.45 -5.53 8.25
C VAL A 206 -6.46 -4.06 8.63
N TYR A 207 -5.99 -3.20 7.72
CA TYR A 207 -6.08 -1.76 7.84
C TYR A 207 -6.94 -1.21 6.68
N PRO A 208 -8.15 -0.68 6.96
CA PRO A 208 -9.04 -0.13 5.95
C PRO A 208 -8.57 1.26 5.50
N ILE A 209 -8.76 1.56 4.22
CA ILE A 209 -8.34 2.79 3.58
C ILE A 209 -9.55 3.38 2.87
N PHE A 210 -10.08 4.46 3.43
CA PHE A 210 -11.21 5.21 2.90
C PHE A 210 -10.74 6.56 2.38
N TRP A 211 -10.75 6.72 1.06
CA TRP A 211 -10.30 7.97 0.45
C TRP A 211 -11.32 9.10 0.50
N GLY A 212 -12.62 8.84 0.68
CA GLY A 212 -13.60 9.92 0.73
C GLY A 212 -13.49 10.82 1.95
N LYS A 213 -12.78 10.38 3.00
CA LYS A 213 -12.32 11.28 4.08
C LYS A 213 -11.35 12.38 3.60
N HIS A 214 -10.89 12.30 2.34
CA HIS A 214 -9.96 13.23 1.71
C HIS A 214 -10.52 13.81 0.39
N ASP A 215 -11.86 13.86 0.23
CA ASP A 215 -12.55 14.38 -0.95
C ASP A 215 -12.23 13.63 -2.26
N LEU A 216 -11.89 12.35 -2.15
CA LEU A 216 -11.59 11.48 -3.29
C LEU A 216 -12.72 10.45 -3.49
N SER A 217 -12.86 9.96 -4.73
CA SER A 217 -13.90 8.97 -5.09
C SER A 217 -13.91 7.75 -4.17
N GLU A 218 -15.08 7.45 -3.60
CA GLU A 218 -15.33 6.31 -2.69
C GLU A 218 -15.83 5.05 -3.41
N ARG A 219 -15.72 4.99 -4.74
CA ARG A 219 -16.18 3.80 -5.48
C ARG A 219 -15.52 2.52 -4.98
N CYS A 220 -14.26 2.60 -4.59
CA CYS A 220 -13.54 1.45 -4.05
C CYS A 220 -13.13 1.71 -2.61
N VAL A 221 -13.39 0.74 -1.74
CA VAL A 221 -12.75 0.63 -0.43
C VAL A 221 -11.46 -0.16 -0.61
N TYR A 222 -10.36 0.32 -0.05
CA TYR A 222 -9.09 -0.39 -0.09
C TYR A 222 -8.71 -0.91 1.29
N PHE A 223 -7.89 -1.94 1.31
CA PHE A 223 -7.37 -2.52 2.54
C PHE A 223 -5.89 -2.83 2.35
N SER A 224 -5.10 -2.52 3.37
CA SER A 224 -3.78 -3.11 3.56
C SER A 224 -3.95 -4.31 4.47
N VAL A 225 -3.60 -5.50 3.99
CA VAL A 225 -3.80 -6.77 4.71
C VAL A 225 -2.46 -7.42 4.97
N TYR A 226 -2.22 -7.85 6.21
CA TYR A 226 -1.04 -8.61 6.59
C TYR A 226 -1.02 -9.97 5.88
N THR A 227 0.16 -10.36 5.39
CA THR A 227 0.31 -11.58 4.57
C THR A 227 1.12 -12.67 5.22
N ASP A 228 1.86 -12.37 6.30
CA ASP A 228 2.92 -13.22 6.87
C ASP A 228 3.97 -13.70 5.84
N LEU A 229 4.03 -13.04 4.70
CA LEU A 229 4.90 -13.39 3.58
C LEU A 229 5.66 -12.15 3.13
N LYS A 230 6.87 -12.34 2.63
CA LYS A 230 7.65 -11.30 1.95
C LYS A 230 7.95 -11.76 0.54
N ASP A 231 7.08 -11.36 -0.38
CA ASP A 231 7.15 -11.73 -1.79
C ASP A 231 7.05 -10.47 -2.68
N LYS A 232 7.25 -10.59 -3.99
CA LYS A 232 7.18 -9.47 -4.95
C LYS A 232 5.86 -8.71 -4.88
N TRP A 233 4.76 -9.40 -4.63
CA TRP A 233 3.40 -8.83 -4.52
C TRP A 233 3.06 -8.33 -3.10
N CYS A 234 3.92 -8.56 -2.11
CA CYS A 234 3.76 -8.13 -0.72
C CYS A 234 5.11 -7.77 -0.06
N GLN A 235 5.89 -6.90 -0.73
CA GLN A 235 7.28 -6.60 -0.34
C GLN A 235 7.46 -6.16 1.12
N PHE A 236 6.43 -5.56 1.70
CA PHE A 236 6.46 -5.05 3.08
C PHE A 236 5.66 -5.91 4.07
N GLY A 237 5.41 -7.18 3.77
CA GLY A 237 4.62 -8.07 4.64
C GLY A 237 3.11 -7.80 4.59
N ARG A 238 2.69 -6.99 3.61
CA ARG A 238 1.31 -6.54 3.42
C ARG A 238 0.94 -6.54 1.95
N THR A 239 -0.31 -6.89 1.67
CA THR A 239 -0.91 -6.84 0.33
C THR A 239 -2.07 -5.86 0.28
N ARG A 240 -2.38 -5.38 -0.92
CA ARG A 240 -3.54 -4.53 -1.17
C ARG A 240 -4.72 -5.38 -1.60
N VAL A 241 -5.86 -5.16 -0.94
CA VAL A 241 -7.18 -5.64 -1.36
C VAL A 241 -8.05 -4.44 -1.71
N SER A 242 -8.92 -4.57 -2.70
CA SER A 242 -9.91 -3.56 -3.05
C SER A 242 -11.29 -4.19 -3.23
N PHE A 243 -12.31 -3.49 -2.74
CA PHE A 243 -13.72 -3.80 -2.94
C PHE A 243 -14.39 -2.66 -3.69
N ASP A 244 -14.95 -2.92 -4.87
CA ASP A 244 -15.73 -1.95 -5.63
C ASP A 244 -17.19 -1.98 -5.16
N THR A 245 -17.62 -0.94 -4.45
CA THR A 245 -18.94 -0.85 -3.82
C THR A 245 -20.10 -0.78 -4.82
N LYS A 246 -19.81 -0.52 -6.11
CA LYS A 246 -20.84 -0.52 -7.16
C LYS A 246 -21.02 -1.88 -7.81
N SER A 247 -19.93 -2.62 -8.00
CA SER A 247 -19.96 -3.92 -8.70
C SER A 247 -19.94 -5.12 -7.76
N GLY A 248 -19.69 -4.91 -6.46
CA GLY A 248 -19.50 -6.01 -5.52
C GLY A 248 -18.18 -6.76 -5.67
N SER A 249 -17.32 -6.31 -6.60
CA SER A 249 -16.15 -7.10 -6.99
C SER A 249 -14.96 -6.90 -6.04
N TRP A 250 -14.34 -8.02 -5.67
CA TRP A 250 -13.14 -8.07 -4.85
C TRP A 250 -11.90 -8.34 -5.70
N LYS A 251 -10.84 -7.55 -5.48
CA LYS A 251 -9.53 -7.76 -6.13
C LYS A 251 -8.44 -7.75 -5.07
N CYS A 252 -7.50 -8.68 -5.20
CA CYS A 252 -6.31 -8.75 -4.36
C CYS A 252 -5.05 -8.72 -5.24
N LEU A 253 -3.97 -8.14 -4.75
CA LEU A 253 -2.68 -8.13 -5.44
C LEU A 253 -1.95 -9.49 -5.38
N CYS A 254 -2.36 -10.40 -4.48
CA CYS A 254 -1.75 -11.72 -4.37
C CYS A 254 -1.90 -12.57 -5.64
N GLU A 255 -1.14 -13.66 -5.72
CA GLU A 255 -1.11 -14.57 -6.86
C GLU A 255 -2.46 -15.24 -7.16
N HIS A 256 -3.27 -15.48 -6.12
CA HIS A 256 -4.62 -16.03 -6.22
C HIS A 256 -5.64 -14.98 -6.68
N LYS A 257 -5.53 -14.52 -7.94
CA LYS A 257 -6.39 -13.45 -8.49
C LYS A 257 -7.82 -13.90 -8.81
N ARG A 258 -8.01 -15.19 -9.14
CA ARG A 258 -9.29 -15.75 -9.61
C ARG A 258 -10.08 -16.51 -8.54
N ILE A 259 -9.42 -16.99 -7.49
CA ILE A 259 -10.06 -17.71 -6.37
C ILE A 259 -10.15 -16.77 -5.15
N PRO A 260 -11.20 -16.85 -4.31
CA PRO A 260 -11.28 -16.09 -3.08
C PRO A 260 -10.11 -16.42 -2.15
N CYS A 261 -9.13 -15.52 -2.09
CA CYS A 261 -7.97 -15.69 -1.22
C CYS A 261 -8.27 -15.24 0.21
N ILE A 262 -7.45 -15.68 1.15
CA ILE A 262 -7.63 -15.35 2.57
C ILE A 262 -7.65 -13.83 2.83
N HIS A 263 -6.87 -13.05 2.05
CA HIS A 263 -6.82 -11.60 2.18
C HIS A 263 -8.16 -10.93 1.82
N LYS A 264 -8.88 -11.44 0.81
CA LYS A 264 -10.24 -10.98 0.49
C LYS A 264 -11.19 -11.31 1.64
N ARG A 265 -11.12 -12.52 2.20
CA ARG A 265 -11.96 -12.95 3.33
C ARG A 265 -11.73 -12.11 4.59
N LEU A 266 -10.48 -11.81 4.93
CA LEU A 266 -10.13 -10.92 6.04
C LEU A 266 -10.68 -9.49 5.85
N SER A 267 -10.57 -8.96 4.63
CA SER A 267 -11.11 -7.64 4.29
C SER A 267 -12.65 -7.63 4.35
N MET A 268 -13.29 -8.68 3.87
CA MET A 268 -14.73 -8.89 3.97
C MET A 268 -15.18 -9.00 5.43
N TRP A 269 -14.41 -9.69 6.29
CA TRP A 269 -14.70 -9.79 7.72
C TRP A 269 -14.68 -8.43 8.41
N TRP A 270 -13.65 -7.62 8.14
CA TRP A 270 -13.61 -6.26 8.66
C TRP A 270 -14.82 -5.43 8.18
N LEU A 271 -15.14 -5.51 6.88
CA LEU A 271 -16.24 -4.76 6.28
C LEU A 271 -17.61 -5.19 6.82
N PHE A 272 -17.81 -6.49 7.04
CA PHE A 272 -19.02 -7.06 7.64
C PHE A 272 -19.24 -6.53 9.06
N GLN A 273 -18.17 -6.43 9.84
CA GLN A 273 -18.24 -5.92 11.20
C GLN A 273 -18.54 -4.41 11.25
N GLU A 274 -17.79 -3.61 10.51
CA GLU A 274 -17.78 -2.15 10.68
C GLU A 274 -18.72 -1.41 9.72
N HIS A 275 -18.94 -1.95 8.52
CA HIS A 275 -19.79 -1.34 7.50
C HIS A 275 -20.66 -2.39 6.79
N PRO A 276 -21.51 -3.14 7.51
CA PRO A 276 -22.34 -4.21 6.93
C PRO A 276 -23.23 -3.73 5.78
N LYS A 277 -23.61 -2.44 5.78
CA LYS A 277 -24.42 -1.82 4.73
C LYS A 277 -23.75 -1.85 3.35
N LEU A 278 -22.42 -1.86 3.29
CA LEU A 278 -21.67 -1.91 2.03
C LEU A 278 -21.66 -3.31 1.40
N LEU A 279 -22.10 -4.35 2.12
CA LEU A 279 -22.18 -5.74 1.63
C LEU A 279 -23.61 -6.16 1.22
N GLN A 280 -24.59 -5.24 1.26
CA GLN A 280 -26.02 -5.59 1.20
C GLN A 280 -26.55 -5.97 -0.20
N ASN A 281 -25.73 -5.94 -1.25
CA ASN A 281 -26.18 -6.43 -2.56
C ASN A 281 -26.10 -7.98 -2.60
N PRO A 282 -27.22 -8.70 -2.80
CA PRO A 282 -27.25 -10.17 -2.78
C PRO A 282 -26.36 -10.84 -3.84
N LEU A 283 -25.93 -10.09 -4.86
CA LEU A 283 -25.00 -10.54 -5.89
C LEU A 283 -23.53 -10.52 -5.41
N ASP A 284 -23.18 -9.70 -4.41
CA ASP A 284 -21.79 -9.43 -3.99
C ASP A 284 -21.16 -10.59 -3.21
N VAL A 285 -22.00 -11.44 -2.62
CA VAL A 285 -21.59 -12.62 -1.83
C VAL A 285 -21.69 -13.91 -2.65
N HIS A 286 -22.67 -13.98 -3.56
CA HIS A 286 -22.94 -15.18 -4.35
C HIS A 286 -22.20 -15.23 -5.70
N ALA A 287 -21.85 -14.09 -6.31
CA ALA A 287 -21.15 -14.07 -7.61
C ALA A 287 -19.82 -14.84 -7.59
N GLU A 288 -19.01 -14.71 -6.53
CA GLU A 288 -17.76 -15.48 -6.42
C GLU A 288 -17.99 -17.00 -6.23
N ARG A 289 -19.18 -17.44 -5.79
CA ARG A 289 -19.50 -18.87 -5.63
C ARG A 289 -20.01 -19.51 -6.92
N VAL A 290 -20.68 -18.72 -7.77
CA VAL A 290 -21.21 -19.18 -9.07
C VAL A 290 -20.09 -19.30 -10.10
N ASP A 291 -19.18 -18.32 -10.17
CA ASP A 291 -18.02 -18.36 -11.09
C ASP A 291 -17.12 -19.59 -10.86
N VAL A 292 -16.93 -19.99 -9.58
CA VAL A 292 -16.14 -21.17 -9.21
C VAL A 292 -16.84 -22.48 -9.61
N LEU A 293 -18.17 -22.54 -9.54
CA LEU A 293 -18.94 -23.72 -9.93
C LEU A 293 -18.98 -23.88 -11.45
N GLU A 294 -19.09 -22.79 -12.21
CA GLU A 294 -19.07 -22.83 -13.68
C GLU A 294 -17.68 -23.24 -14.22
N GLU A 295 -16.57 -22.74 -13.66
CA GLU A 295 -15.21 -23.12 -14.10
C GLU A 295 -14.86 -24.57 -13.75
N VAL A 296 -15.23 -25.08 -12.57
CA VAL A 296 -15.00 -26.49 -12.19
C VAL A 296 -15.81 -27.46 -13.07
N VAL A 297 -16.95 -27.02 -13.59
CA VAL A 297 -17.75 -27.79 -14.54
C VAL A 297 -17.12 -27.77 -15.93
N MET A 298 -16.52 -26.65 -16.35
CA MET A 298 -15.81 -26.54 -17.64
C MET A 298 -14.51 -27.35 -17.67
N ASP A 299 -13.73 -27.39 -16.59
CA ASP A 299 -12.50 -28.20 -16.51
C ASP A 299 -12.78 -29.72 -16.52
N LYS A 300 -13.99 -30.14 -16.11
CA LYS A 300 -14.41 -31.56 -16.13
C LYS A 300 -15.02 -32.02 -17.45
N MET A 301 -15.15 -31.14 -18.45
CA MET A 301 -15.78 -31.44 -19.75
C MET A 301 -14.77 -31.59 -20.90
N SER A 302 -13.47 -31.69 -20.62
CA SER A 302 -12.49 -32.12 -21.62
C SER A 302 -12.60 -33.64 -21.81
N PRO A 303 -13.05 -34.17 -22.96
CA PRO A 303 -13.04 -35.61 -23.20
C PRO A 303 -11.60 -36.04 -23.45
N ASP A 304 -11.13 -37.05 -22.71
CA ASP A 304 -9.92 -37.80 -23.04
C ASP A 304 -10.05 -38.28 -24.49
N GLY A 305 -9.12 -37.84 -25.34
CA GLY A 305 -9.06 -38.23 -26.74
C GLY A 305 -8.75 -39.71 -26.85
N ASP A 306 -9.66 -40.42 -27.52
CA ASP A 306 -9.62 -41.85 -27.79
C ASP A 306 -8.35 -42.29 -28.55
N ASP A 307 -7.99 -43.54 -28.26
CA ASP A 307 -6.99 -44.41 -28.86
C ASP A 307 -6.77 -44.24 -30.37
N LEU A 308 -5.49 -44.23 -30.77
CA LEU A 308 -5.07 -44.60 -32.13
C LEU A 308 -4.23 -45.87 -32.06
N CYS A 309 -4.83 -46.96 -32.56
CA CYS A 309 -4.13 -48.12 -33.12
C CYS A 309 -3.82 -47.91 -34.60
#